data_AF-A0A8A4TMS0-F1
#
_entry.id   AF-A0A8A4TMS0-F1
#
_cell.length_a   1.000
_cell.length_b   1.000
_cell.length_c   1.000
_cell.angle_alpha   90.00
_cell.angle_beta   90.00
_cell.angle_gamma   90.00
#
_symmetry.space_group_name_H-M   'P 1'
#
loop_
_entity.id
_entity.type
_entity.pdbx_description
1 polymer ?
#
loop_
_entity_poly.entity_id
_entity_poly.type
_entity_poly.pdbx_seq_one_letter_code
_entity_poly.pdbx_strand_id
1 'polypeptide(L)'
;MPLNPTAEVRIHYPLNGRRMVLRTSNDWHRDVSPTLQTRDKAIFTFWEPSEPLEFKPMLVDDHGQHWSQGRNYTLYPYWGRPFTIYPHFFEGATEGTISEQIGIPSDNPDEQLFTARIYMPPGYRENTLKRYPVLYMHDGTNLFFPDEAFLGREWQVDETMNLLNALSVIDKTIVVGIYAANRNHDYTHPGYHRYGEGVVHHLKTHIDRNYRTLSDPIHTGVMGSSLGGVVSFYLAWQWPKVFGKVACMSSTFGYRDDLYERVRKDPKRPVRIYLDSGWPEDNFDATKRMKDLLIHHGFQFGSDLLYFNFPLAGHHEGFWAARLHIPFQFLFGKNNDRKKPPIAPDPPGPTF
;
A
#
# COMPACT_ATOMS: atom_id res chain seq x y z
N MET A 1 -17.93 -15.04 -37.46
CA MET A 1 -17.82 -13.96 -36.45
C MET A 1 -16.38 -13.95 -35.97
N PRO A 2 -15.69 -12.80 -35.87
CA PRO A 2 -14.39 -12.79 -35.20
C PRO A 2 -14.62 -13.26 -33.77
N LEU A 3 -13.91 -14.30 -33.36
CA LEU A 3 -13.88 -14.74 -31.97
C LEU A 3 -13.50 -13.51 -31.13
N ASN A 4 -14.13 -13.31 -29.99
CA ASN A 4 -13.63 -12.34 -29.01
C ASN A 4 -12.41 -12.97 -28.32
N PRO A 5 -11.33 -12.21 -28.09
CA PRO A 5 -10.19 -12.74 -27.37
C PRO A 5 -10.61 -13.18 -25.97
N THR A 6 -10.27 -14.41 -25.63
CA THR A 6 -10.64 -15.01 -24.34
C THR A 6 -9.77 -14.51 -23.20
N ALA A 7 -8.52 -14.08 -23.49
CA ALA A 7 -7.65 -13.46 -22.51
C ALA A 7 -6.67 -12.45 -23.13
N GLU A 8 -6.36 -11.40 -22.38
CA GLU A 8 -5.48 -10.32 -22.81
C GLU A 8 -4.48 -9.98 -21.70
N VAL A 9 -3.20 -9.81 -22.05
CA VAL A 9 -2.17 -9.28 -21.15
C VAL A 9 -1.75 -7.89 -21.64
N ARG A 10 -1.83 -6.90 -20.76
CA ARG A 10 -1.39 -5.52 -21.01
C ARG A 10 -0.14 -5.23 -20.20
N ILE A 11 0.97 -5.00 -20.88
CA ILE A 11 2.24 -4.64 -20.26
C ILE A 11 2.47 -3.15 -20.48
N HIS A 12 2.62 -2.40 -19.39
CA HIS A 12 3.03 -1.00 -19.43
C HIS A 12 4.50 -0.89 -19.02
N TYR A 13 5.34 -0.42 -19.94
CA TYR A 13 6.77 -0.23 -19.72
C TYR A 13 7.33 0.78 -20.73
N PRO A 14 8.22 1.72 -20.34
CA PRO A 14 8.88 2.63 -21.27
C PRO A 14 9.89 1.87 -22.15
N LEU A 15 9.46 1.46 -23.35
CA LEU A 15 10.20 0.53 -24.19
C LEU A 15 11.46 1.15 -24.82
N ASN A 16 11.46 2.46 -25.07
CA ASN A 16 12.61 3.19 -25.64
C ASN A 16 13.22 2.49 -26.87
N GLY A 17 12.35 1.98 -27.76
CA GLY A 17 12.76 1.27 -28.99
C GLY A 17 13.00 -0.23 -28.83
N ARG A 18 13.01 -0.78 -27.59
CA ARG A 18 13.17 -2.22 -27.34
C ARG A 18 11.93 -3.00 -27.75
N ARG A 19 12.14 -4.27 -28.13
CA ARG A 19 11.05 -5.21 -28.42
C ARG A 19 10.60 -5.90 -27.12
N MET A 20 9.31 -5.81 -26.79
CA MET A 20 8.72 -6.60 -25.71
C MET A 20 8.26 -7.94 -26.26
N VAL A 21 8.57 -9.02 -25.55
CA VAL A 21 8.02 -10.35 -25.81
C VAL A 21 7.57 -11.00 -24.50
N LEU A 22 6.77 -12.06 -24.63
CA LEU A 22 6.53 -12.99 -23.55
C LEU A 22 7.18 -14.33 -23.89
N ARG A 23 7.67 -15.03 -22.88
CA ARG A 23 7.79 -16.50 -22.94
C ARG A 23 6.79 -17.11 -22.00
N THR A 24 6.34 -18.31 -22.31
CA THR A 24 5.18 -18.91 -21.63
C THR A 24 5.43 -20.37 -21.29
N SER A 25 4.63 -20.90 -20.38
CA SER A 25 4.62 -22.32 -20.01
C SER A 25 4.33 -23.28 -21.17
N ASN A 26 3.77 -22.80 -22.28
CA ASN A 26 3.64 -23.60 -23.50
C ASN A 26 5.02 -23.90 -24.14
N ASP A 27 5.94 -22.94 -24.08
CA ASP A 27 7.32 -23.06 -24.57
C ASP A 27 8.18 -21.88 -24.03
N TRP A 28 9.11 -22.17 -23.12
CA TRP A 28 10.03 -21.18 -22.55
C TRP A 28 11.23 -20.84 -23.45
N HIS A 29 11.34 -21.45 -24.63
CA HIS A 29 12.36 -21.14 -25.64
C HIS A 29 11.80 -20.33 -26.81
N ARG A 30 10.48 -20.21 -26.93
CA ARG A 30 9.83 -19.48 -28.01
C ARG A 30 9.24 -18.16 -27.54
N ASP A 31 9.58 -17.10 -28.27
CA ASP A 31 9.01 -15.79 -28.06
C ASP A 31 7.55 -15.74 -28.57
N VAL A 32 6.67 -15.20 -27.75
CA VAL A 32 5.35 -14.73 -28.15
C VAL A 32 5.46 -13.23 -28.39
N SER A 33 5.15 -12.80 -29.61
CA SER A 33 5.14 -11.39 -30.00
C SER A 33 3.83 -10.71 -29.59
N PRO A 34 3.85 -9.41 -29.26
CA PRO A 34 2.63 -8.67 -28.96
C PRO A 34 1.78 -8.50 -30.21
N THR A 35 0.46 -8.54 -30.04
CA THR A 35 -0.50 -8.14 -31.08
C THR A 35 -0.48 -6.64 -31.34
N LEU A 36 -0.06 -5.84 -30.35
CA LEU A 36 0.14 -4.40 -30.48
C LEU A 36 1.30 -3.97 -29.59
N GLN A 37 2.22 -3.16 -30.12
CA GLN A 37 3.26 -2.49 -29.34
C GLN A 37 3.30 -1.00 -29.66
N THR A 38 3.35 -0.16 -28.63
CA THR A 38 3.61 1.29 -28.69
C THR A 38 4.92 1.59 -27.96
N ARG A 39 5.28 2.87 -27.78
CA ARG A 39 6.47 3.27 -27.02
C ARG A 39 6.42 2.91 -25.53
N ASP A 40 5.23 2.72 -24.98
CA ASP A 40 4.95 2.64 -23.54
C ASP A 40 4.06 1.44 -23.15
N LYS A 41 3.65 0.62 -24.13
CA LYS A 41 2.70 -0.46 -23.93
C LYS A 41 2.93 -1.60 -24.92
N ALA A 42 2.71 -2.82 -24.46
CA ALA A 42 2.58 -4.01 -25.30
C ALA A 42 1.33 -4.80 -24.91
N ILE A 43 0.57 -5.25 -25.89
CA ILE A 43 -0.66 -6.05 -25.70
C ILE A 43 -0.46 -7.41 -26.32
N PHE A 44 -0.74 -8.46 -25.55
CA PHE A 44 -0.71 -9.86 -25.98
C PHE A 44 -2.11 -10.43 -25.88
N THR A 45 -2.54 -11.07 -26.97
CA THR A 45 -3.89 -11.63 -27.08
C THR A 45 -3.78 -13.14 -27.16
N PHE A 46 -4.55 -13.84 -26.32
CA PHE A 46 -4.58 -15.30 -26.28
C PHE A 46 -5.99 -15.80 -26.59
N TRP A 47 -6.06 -16.78 -27.49
CA TRP A 47 -7.28 -17.38 -28.01
C TRP A 47 -7.51 -18.74 -27.38
N GLU A 48 -8.65 -18.91 -26.72
CA GLU A 48 -9.13 -20.13 -26.07
C GLU A 48 -8.10 -20.86 -25.19
N PRO A 49 -7.42 -20.22 -24.20
CA PRO A 49 -6.59 -20.99 -23.28
C PRO A 49 -7.50 -21.88 -22.43
N SER A 50 -7.35 -23.19 -22.56
CA SER A 50 -8.07 -24.18 -21.74
C SER A 50 -7.53 -24.26 -20.31
N GLU A 51 -6.29 -23.84 -20.09
CA GLU A 51 -5.56 -23.94 -18.82
C GLU A 51 -4.94 -22.59 -18.41
N PRO A 52 -4.67 -22.36 -17.11
CA PRO A 52 -3.87 -21.23 -16.68
C PRO A 52 -2.50 -21.20 -17.38
N LEU A 53 -2.13 -20.04 -17.93
CA LEU A 53 -0.89 -19.85 -18.66
C LEU A 53 0.10 -19.07 -17.80
N GLU A 54 1.19 -19.70 -17.38
CA GLU A 54 2.33 -18.96 -16.85
C GLU A 54 3.07 -18.23 -17.96
N PHE A 55 3.49 -17.00 -17.70
CA PHE A 55 4.27 -16.20 -18.63
C PHE A 55 5.25 -15.27 -17.91
N LYS A 56 6.31 -14.88 -18.61
CA LYS A 56 7.29 -13.91 -18.13
C LYS A 56 7.66 -12.91 -19.23
N PRO A 57 7.51 -11.60 -18.97
CA PRO A 57 7.97 -10.56 -19.89
C PRO A 57 9.48 -10.56 -20.07
N MET A 58 9.91 -10.26 -21.28
CA MET A 58 11.31 -10.11 -21.65
C MET A 58 11.46 -8.95 -22.63
N LEU A 59 12.48 -8.12 -22.40
CA LEU A 59 12.93 -7.15 -23.38
C LEU A 59 14.01 -7.78 -24.25
N VAL A 60 13.96 -7.50 -25.55
CA VAL A 60 14.98 -7.90 -26.52
C VAL A 60 15.50 -6.66 -27.21
N ASP A 61 16.82 -6.48 -27.15
CA ASP A 61 17.56 -5.42 -27.83
C ASP A 61 18.92 -5.94 -28.33
N ASP A 62 19.73 -5.05 -28.90
CA ASP A 62 21.05 -5.39 -29.47
C ASP A 62 22.03 -5.94 -28.42
N HIS A 63 21.76 -5.71 -27.13
CA HIS A 63 22.57 -6.19 -26.01
C HIS A 63 22.07 -7.53 -25.45
N GLY A 64 20.98 -8.09 -25.99
CA GLY A 64 20.51 -9.44 -25.69
C GLY A 64 19.10 -9.49 -25.11
N GLN A 65 18.91 -10.44 -24.20
CA GLN A 65 17.62 -10.80 -23.60
C GLN A 65 17.59 -10.41 -22.13
N HIS A 66 16.63 -9.56 -21.75
CA HIS A 66 16.48 -9.05 -20.39
C HIS A 66 15.14 -9.50 -19.82
N TRP A 67 15.16 -10.43 -18.87
CA TRP A 67 13.95 -10.94 -18.22
C TRP A 67 13.42 -9.95 -17.20
N SER A 68 12.09 -9.84 -17.09
CA SER A 68 11.51 -9.06 -16.01
C SER A 68 11.84 -9.68 -14.65
N GLN A 69 12.17 -8.85 -13.67
CA GLN A 69 12.50 -9.26 -12.32
C GLN A 69 11.28 -9.80 -11.55
N GLY A 70 11.56 -10.73 -10.63
CA GLY A 70 10.56 -11.40 -9.81
C GLY A 70 10.00 -12.69 -10.43
N ARG A 71 8.88 -13.15 -9.87
CA ARG A 71 8.22 -14.42 -10.26
C ARG A 71 7.58 -14.37 -11.65
N ASN A 72 7.22 -15.54 -12.16
CA ASN A 72 6.32 -15.67 -13.30
C ASN A 72 4.93 -15.08 -12.96
N TYR A 73 4.26 -14.58 -13.99
CA TYR A 73 2.86 -14.19 -13.91
C TYR A 73 1.99 -15.37 -14.36
N THR A 74 0.78 -15.46 -13.82
CA THR A 74 -0.19 -16.49 -14.22
C THR A 74 -1.42 -15.81 -14.78
N LEU A 75 -1.71 -16.07 -16.05
CA LEU A 75 -2.93 -15.65 -16.72
C LEU A 75 -4.00 -16.71 -16.50
N TYR A 76 -5.11 -16.33 -15.87
CA TYR A 76 -6.27 -17.18 -15.71
C TYR A 76 -7.31 -16.83 -16.78
N PRO A 77 -7.55 -17.73 -17.76
CA PRO A 77 -8.31 -17.39 -18.97
C PRO A 77 -9.80 -17.11 -18.74
N TYR A 78 -10.34 -17.57 -17.62
CA TYR A 78 -11.76 -17.45 -17.27
C TYR A 78 -12.11 -16.17 -16.50
N TRP A 79 -11.18 -15.25 -16.26
CA TRP A 79 -11.45 -14.01 -15.51
C TRP A 79 -12.07 -12.89 -16.34
N GLY A 80 -12.11 -13.01 -17.67
CA GLY A 80 -12.83 -12.08 -18.56
C GLY A 80 -12.35 -10.61 -18.50
N ARG A 81 -11.19 -10.34 -17.90
CA ARG A 81 -10.61 -9.00 -17.78
C ARG A 81 -9.15 -9.01 -18.23
N PRO A 82 -8.67 -7.94 -18.88
CA PRO A 82 -7.26 -7.79 -19.21
C PRO A 82 -6.38 -7.89 -17.95
N PHE A 83 -5.31 -8.67 -18.06
CA PHE A 83 -4.29 -8.80 -17.03
C PHE A 83 -3.23 -7.72 -17.23
N THR A 84 -3.34 -6.63 -16.47
CA THR A 84 -2.44 -5.47 -16.58
C THR A 84 -1.25 -5.60 -15.63
N ILE A 85 -0.04 -5.45 -16.15
CA ILE A 85 1.20 -5.49 -15.38
C ILE A 85 2.16 -4.35 -15.73
N TYR A 86 3.04 -4.08 -14.77
CA TYR A 86 4.06 -3.04 -14.82
C TYR A 86 5.40 -3.65 -14.35
N PRO A 87 6.09 -4.40 -15.24
CA PRO A 87 7.34 -5.07 -14.91
C PRO A 87 8.51 -4.09 -14.78
N HIS A 88 9.62 -4.58 -14.26
CA HIS A 88 10.95 -3.95 -14.29
C HIS A 88 11.96 -5.06 -14.60
N PHE A 89 13.14 -4.71 -15.11
CA PHE A 89 14.07 -5.60 -15.79
C PHE A 89 15.51 -5.43 -15.31
N PHE A 90 15.95 -4.19 -15.06
CA PHE A 90 17.36 -3.83 -14.88
C PHE A 90 17.71 -3.42 -13.46
N GLU A 91 16.80 -2.81 -12.72
CA GLU A 91 17.01 -2.44 -11.32
C GLU A 91 17.34 -3.72 -10.53
N GLY A 92 18.61 -3.86 -10.14
CA GLY A 92 19.17 -5.10 -9.57
C GLY A 92 18.69 -5.42 -8.15
N ALA A 93 17.89 -4.53 -7.57
CA ALA A 93 17.32 -4.74 -6.25
C ALA A 93 15.95 -5.43 -6.39
N THR A 94 15.83 -6.61 -5.79
CA THR A 94 14.51 -7.12 -5.34
C THR A 94 13.97 -6.30 -4.16
N GLU A 95 14.76 -5.34 -3.70
CA GLU A 95 14.57 -4.47 -2.55
C GLU A 95 14.16 -3.06 -2.99
N GLY A 96 13.39 -2.38 -2.15
CA GLY A 96 13.07 -0.97 -2.38
C GLY A 96 14.25 -0.06 -2.04
N THR A 97 14.14 1.20 -2.45
CA THR A 97 15.14 2.23 -2.13
C THR A 97 14.56 3.22 -1.12
N ILE A 98 15.36 3.63 -0.15
CA ILE A 98 14.98 4.61 0.87
C ILE A 98 15.69 5.94 0.54
N SER A 99 14.97 7.06 0.63
CA SER A 99 15.57 8.39 0.43
C SER A 99 16.37 8.85 1.67
N GLU A 100 17.17 9.89 1.48
CA GLU A 100 17.56 10.75 2.60
C GLU A 100 16.32 11.37 3.27
N GLN A 101 16.50 11.93 4.47
CA GLN A 101 15.45 12.76 5.07
C GLN A 101 15.24 14.01 4.21
N ILE A 102 13.98 14.28 3.88
CA ILE A 102 13.57 15.46 3.12
C ILE A 102 12.70 16.35 4.00
N GLY A 103 13.02 17.64 4.03
CA GLY A 103 12.10 18.65 4.55
C GLY A 103 11.03 18.95 3.50
N ILE A 104 9.77 18.99 3.93
CA ILE A 104 8.65 19.36 3.07
C ILE A 104 8.57 20.89 3.01
N PRO A 105 8.82 21.52 1.85
CA PRO A 105 8.83 22.97 1.74
C PRO A 105 7.46 23.56 2.05
N SER A 106 7.42 24.61 2.86
CA SER A 106 6.23 25.44 3.08
C SER A 106 6.56 26.90 2.78
N ASP A 107 5.72 27.55 1.95
CA ASP A 107 5.77 29.00 1.71
C ASP A 107 4.95 29.78 2.76
N ASN A 108 4.21 29.06 3.61
CA ASN A 108 3.39 29.63 4.68
C ASN A 108 4.13 29.47 6.02
N PRO A 109 4.57 30.55 6.67
CA PRO A 109 5.31 30.47 7.93
C PRO A 109 4.47 29.95 9.10
N ASP A 110 3.14 29.97 8.99
CA ASP A 110 2.23 29.45 10.01
C ASP A 110 1.93 27.95 9.84
N GLU A 111 2.34 27.34 8.72
CA GLU A 111 2.17 25.91 8.48
C GLU A 111 3.17 25.07 9.29
N GLN A 112 2.71 23.91 9.73
CA GLN A 112 3.58 22.94 10.38
C GLN A 112 4.58 22.40 9.36
N LEU A 113 5.86 22.49 9.68
CA LEU A 113 6.92 21.88 8.88
C LEU A 113 6.95 20.37 9.11
N PHE A 114 7.11 19.62 8.03
CA PHE A 114 7.26 18.17 8.06
C PHE A 114 8.65 17.78 7.58
N THR A 115 9.24 16.80 8.24
CA THR A 115 10.37 16.03 7.71
C THR A 115 9.88 14.63 7.45
N ALA A 116 10.26 14.06 6.30
CA ALA A 116 9.86 12.73 5.91
C ALA A 116 11.02 11.94 5.29
N ARG A 117 10.91 10.62 5.32
CA ARG A 117 11.76 9.70 4.56
C ARG A 117 10.89 8.79 3.71
N ILE A 118 11.29 8.58 2.45
CA ILE A 118 10.44 7.91 1.46
C ILE A 118 11.07 6.58 1.05
N TYR A 119 10.39 5.48 1.37
CA TYR A 119 10.65 4.17 0.77
C TYR A 119 9.90 4.06 -0.56
N MET A 120 10.64 3.74 -1.61
CA MET A 120 10.13 3.49 -2.95
C MET A 120 10.30 2.00 -3.28
N PRO A 121 9.23 1.29 -3.66
CA PRO A 121 9.30 -0.14 -3.90
C PRO A 121 10.15 -0.48 -5.13
N PRO A 122 10.60 -1.74 -5.27
CA PRO A 122 11.43 -2.17 -6.40
C PRO A 122 10.79 -1.87 -7.74
N GLY A 123 11.57 -1.40 -8.72
CA GLY A 123 11.07 -1.00 -10.04
C GLY A 123 10.49 0.41 -10.09
N TYR A 124 10.49 1.16 -8.97
CA TYR A 124 10.00 2.53 -8.95
C TYR A 124 10.79 3.40 -9.92
N ARG A 125 12.12 3.39 -9.85
CA ARG A 125 12.98 4.28 -10.66
C ARG A 125 12.98 3.89 -12.14
N GLU A 126 12.77 2.62 -12.45
CA GLU A 126 12.80 2.10 -13.82
C GLU A 126 11.46 2.23 -14.55
N ASN A 127 10.37 1.68 -13.99
CA ASN A 127 9.07 1.72 -14.65
C ASN A 127 8.31 3.02 -14.28
N THR A 128 8.58 4.07 -15.06
CA THR A 128 8.01 5.40 -14.88
C THR A 128 6.50 5.50 -15.14
N LEU A 129 5.87 4.44 -15.68
CA LEU A 129 4.44 4.40 -15.96
C LEU A 129 3.63 3.85 -14.78
N LYS A 130 4.28 3.16 -13.84
CA LYS A 130 3.60 2.61 -12.66
C LYS A 130 3.31 3.70 -11.64
N ARG A 131 2.10 3.67 -11.11
CA ARG A 131 1.68 4.42 -9.91
C ARG A 131 1.45 3.47 -8.75
N TYR A 132 1.59 3.98 -7.53
CA TYR A 132 1.68 3.17 -6.32
C TYR A 132 0.71 3.69 -5.24
N PRO A 133 0.07 2.80 -4.47
CA PRO A 133 -0.53 3.19 -3.19
C PRO A 133 0.53 3.77 -2.25
N VAL A 134 0.07 4.52 -1.24
CA VAL A 134 0.93 5.20 -0.27
C VAL A 134 0.50 4.87 1.14
N LEU A 135 1.46 4.52 1.98
CA LEU A 135 1.31 4.34 3.42
C LEU A 135 2.10 5.41 4.16
N TYR A 136 1.42 6.25 4.92
CA TYR A 136 2.03 7.22 5.83
C TYR A 136 2.26 6.57 7.19
N MET A 137 3.51 6.42 7.60
CA MET A 137 3.90 5.80 8.86
C MET A 137 4.45 6.86 9.83
N HIS A 138 3.89 6.91 11.02
CA HIS A 138 4.37 7.77 12.10
C HIS A 138 5.61 7.17 12.75
N ASP A 139 6.40 8.02 13.43
CA ASP A 139 7.66 7.64 14.10
C ASP A 139 8.75 7.25 13.08
N GLY A 140 8.95 8.10 12.06
CA GLY A 140 9.88 7.90 10.94
C GLY A 140 11.30 7.47 11.35
N THR A 141 11.79 7.94 12.49
CA THR A 141 13.08 7.57 13.10
C THR A 141 13.22 6.06 13.37
N ASN A 142 12.12 5.36 13.65
CA ASN A 142 12.14 3.97 14.07
C ASN A 142 11.88 2.98 12.91
N LEU A 143 11.74 3.45 11.67
CA LEU A 143 11.20 2.62 10.59
C LEU A 143 12.24 1.78 9.82
N PHE A 144 13.42 2.36 9.56
CA PHE A 144 14.30 1.88 8.48
C PHE A 144 15.78 1.72 8.82
N PHE A 145 16.30 2.41 9.85
CA PHE A 145 17.70 2.23 10.25
C PHE A 145 17.83 1.97 11.76
N PRO A 146 18.50 0.87 12.19
CA PRO A 146 18.70 0.58 13.61
C PRO A 146 19.46 1.68 14.34
N ASP A 147 20.45 2.30 13.71
CA ASP A 147 21.29 3.34 14.32
C ASP A 147 20.52 4.63 14.67
N GLU A 148 19.38 4.86 14.01
CA GLU A 148 18.48 5.98 14.31
C GLU A 148 17.40 5.58 15.33
N ALA A 149 17.01 4.30 15.34
CA ALA A 149 15.84 3.82 16.06
C ALA A 149 16.02 3.81 17.58
N PHE A 150 14.91 3.95 18.29
CA PHE A 150 14.88 3.88 19.74
C PHE A 150 15.51 2.57 20.25
N LEU A 151 16.51 2.69 21.14
CA LEU A 151 17.28 1.56 21.69
C LEU A 151 17.93 0.65 20.63
N GLY A 152 18.20 1.16 19.42
CA GLY A 152 18.80 0.38 18.35
C GLY A 152 17.85 -0.64 17.72
N ARG A 153 16.54 -0.52 17.94
CA ARG A 153 15.53 -1.47 17.47
C ARG A 153 14.53 -0.77 16.59
N GLU A 154 14.54 -1.12 15.32
CA GLU A 154 13.61 -0.59 14.33
C GLU A 154 12.44 -1.54 14.04
N TRP A 155 11.58 -1.09 13.14
CA TRP A 155 10.40 -1.81 12.68
C TRP A 155 10.66 -2.78 11.53
N GLN A 156 11.82 -2.68 10.88
CA GLN A 156 12.17 -3.49 9.71
C GLN A 156 11.13 -3.36 8.59
N VAL A 157 10.74 -2.11 8.29
CA VAL A 157 9.68 -1.83 7.33
C VAL A 157 10.08 -2.29 5.94
N ASP A 158 11.29 -1.94 5.50
CA ASP A 158 11.77 -2.28 4.17
C ASP A 158 12.01 -3.77 4.01
N GLU A 159 12.56 -4.49 5.00
CA GLU A 159 12.74 -5.94 4.93
C GLU A 159 11.39 -6.65 4.83
N THR A 160 10.42 -6.24 5.65
CA THR A 160 9.06 -6.80 5.61
C THR A 160 8.42 -6.52 4.24
N MET A 161 8.53 -5.29 3.74
CA MET A 161 8.01 -4.91 2.43
C MET A 161 8.68 -5.70 1.29
N ASN A 162 10.01 -5.87 1.33
CA ASN A 162 10.78 -6.61 0.34
C ASN A 162 10.37 -8.08 0.32
N LEU A 163 10.23 -8.72 1.49
CA LEU A 163 9.74 -10.08 1.62
C LEU A 163 8.33 -10.24 1.03
N LEU A 164 7.38 -9.37 1.43
CA LEU A 164 6.00 -9.46 0.95
C LEU A 164 5.87 -9.16 -0.55
N ASN A 165 6.71 -8.28 -1.08
CA ASN A 165 6.81 -8.00 -2.51
C ASN A 165 7.37 -9.21 -3.29
N ALA A 166 8.41 -9.87 -2.77
CA ALA A 166 8.98 -11.08 -3.34
C ALA A 166 7.95 -12.23 -3.37
N LEU A 167 7.20 -12.40 -2.29
CA LEU A 167 6.07 -13.34 -2.21
C LEU A 167 4.86 -12.89 -3.05
N SER A 168 4.85 -11.65 -3.53
CA SER A 168 3.77 -11.05 -4.32
C SER A 168 2.40 -11.11 -3.65
N VAL A 169 2.37 -10.99 -2.32
CA VAL A 169 1.13 -11.02 -1.52
C VAL A 169 0.54 -9.62 -1.31
N ILE A 170 1.35 -8.57 -1.43
CA ILE A 170 0.92 -7.16 -1.39
C ILE A 170 1.17 -6.45 -2.72
N ASP A 171 0.40 -5.39 -2.97
CA ASP A 171 0.75 -4.39 -3.94
C ASP A 171 1.97 -3.60 -3.48
N LYS A 172 2.91 -3.40 -4.40
CA LYS A 172 4.06 -2.54 -4.18
C LYS A 172 3.56 -1.16 -3.73
N THR A 173 3.99 -0.71 -2.56
CA THR A 173 3.47 0.48 -1.88
C THR A 173 4.63 1.41 -1.53
N ILE A 174 4.43 2.72 -1.70
CA ILE A 174 5.35 3.75 -1.20
C ILE A 174 5.11 3.93 0.29
N VAL A 175 6.16 3.99 1.10
CA VAL A 175 6.04 4.32 2.52
C VAL A 175 6.62 5.72 2.77
N VAL A 176 5.86 6.56 3.44
CA VAL A 176 6.26 7.90 3.88
C VAL A 176 6.42 7.85 5.40
N GLY A 177 7.66 7.77 5.87
CA GLY A 177 7.98 7.83 7.30
C GLY A 177 7.99 9.28 7.77
N ILE A 178 7.10 9.65 8.68
CA ILE A 178 6.91 11.04 9.14
C ILE A 178 7.66 11.24 10.46
N TYR A 179 8.49 12.29 10.50
CA TYR A 179 9.21 12.72 11.70
C TYR A 179 8.38 13.82 12.37
N ALA A 180 7.85 13.53 13.57
CA ALA A 180 7.12 14.51 14.35
C ALA A 180 8.08 15.50 15.02
N ALA A 181 7.77 16.79 14.94
CA ALA A 181 8.55 17.84 15.62
C ALA A 181 8.33 17.77 17.14
N ASN A 182 7.10 17.55 17.59
CA ASN A 182 6.78 17.33 18.99
C ASN A 182 5.78 16.19 19.12
N ARG A 183 6.28 14.96 19.08
CA ARG A 183 5.48 13.72 19.13
C ARG A 183 4.36 13.73 20.19
N ASN A 184 4.67 14.16 21.41
CA ASN A 184 3.69 14.14 22.52
C ASN A 184 2.56 15.15 22.31
N HIS A 185 2.85 16.31 21.72
CA HIS A 185 1.83 17.30 21.40
C HIS A 185 1.08 16.92 20.11
N ASP A 186 1.82 16.65 19.04
CA ASP A 186 1.31 16.41 17.69
C ASP A 186 0.43 15.17 17.61
N TYR A 187 0.64 14.17 18.47
CA TYR A 187 -0.13 12.92 18.42
C TYR A 187 -1.25 12.84 19.48
N THR A 188 -1.44 13.87 20.30
CA THR A 188 -2.49 13.90 21.34
C THR A 188 -3.42 15.09 21.18
N HIS A 189 -4.55 15.09 21.89
CA HIS A 189 -5.54 16.15 21.83
C HIS A 189 -5.01 17.40 22.57
N PRO A 190 -5.21 18.61 22.03
CA PRO A 190 -5.82 18.93 20.72
C PRO A 190 -4.81 18.96 19.54
N GLY A 191 -3.53 18.73 19.78
CA GLY A 191 -2.43 18.93 18.82
C GLY A 191 -2.57 18.11 17.53
N TYR A 192 -3.09 16.87 17.61
CA TYR A 192 -3.32 16.04 16.40
C TYR A 192 -4.27 16.66 15.37
N HIS A 193 -5.07 17.67 15.76
CA HIS A 193 -5.91 18.39 14.81
C HIS A 193 -5.06 19.22 13.85
N ARG A 194 -4.20 20.10 14.37
CA ARG A 194 -3.29 20.93 13.55
C ARG A 194 -2.29 20.07 12.79
N TYR A 195 -1.73 19.06 13.46
CA TYR A 195 -0.85 18.09 12.82
C TYR A 195 -1.56 17.41 11.64
N GLY A 196 -2.81 16.96 11.85
CA GLY A 196 -3.56 16.25 10.81
C GLY A 196 -3.92 17.11 9.61
N GLU A 197 -4.31 18.36 9.83
CA GLU A 197 -4.47 19.36 8.76
C GLU A 197 -3.19 19.51 7.93
N GLY A 198 -2.03 19.63 8.59
CA GLY A 198 -0.73 19.67 7.92
C GLY A 198 -0.41 18.39 7.12
N VAL A 199 -0.67 17.21 7.69
CA VAL A 199 -0.46 15.94 6.99
C VAL A 199 -1.31 15.86 5.72
N VAL A 200 -2.59 16.27 5.79
CA VAL A 200 -3.54 16.18 4.68
C VAL A 200 -3.26 17.24 3.60
N HIS A 201 -3.14 18.50 4.01
CA HIS A 201 -3.13 19.62 3.06
C HIS A 201 -1.74 19.96 2.56
N HIS A 202 -0.70 19.67 3.34
CA HIS A 202 0.67 20.04 3.01
C HIS A 202 1.52 18.81 2.63
N LEU A 203 1.74 17.87 3.56
CA LEU A 203 2.59 16.71 3.33
C LEU A 203 2.05 15.82 2.20
N LYS A 204 0.80 15.35 2.29
CA LYS A 204 0.22 14.46 1.26
C LYS A 204 0.18 15.13 -0.11
N THR A 205 -0.19 16.42 -0.16
CA THR A 205 -0.16 17.20 -1.39
C THR A 205 1.23 17.24 -2.02
N HIS A 206 2.27 17.45 -1.21
CA HIS A 206 3.65 17.42 -1.69
C HIS A 206 4.02 16.02 -2.23
N ILE A 207 3.68 14.96 -1.51
CA ILE A 207 3.98 13.59 -1.94
C ILE A 207 3.25 13.25 -3.26
N ASP A 208 1.96 13.56 -3.38
CA ASP A 208 1.17 13.27 -4.59
C ASP A 208 1.66 14.05 -5.83
N ARG A 209 2.26 15.23 -5.63
CA ARG A 209 2.83 16.04 -6.73
C ARG A 209 4.19 15.52 -7.20
N ASN A 210 5.02 15.04 -6.27
CA ASN A 210 6.43 14.71 -6.53
C ASN A 210 6.68 13.21 -6.72
N TYR A 211 5.74 12.35 -6.32
CA TYR A 211 5.85 10.90 -6.44
C TYR A 211 4.71 10.31 -7.28
N ARG A 212 4.93 9.12 -7.86
CA ARG A 212 3.92 8.43 -8.69
C ARG A 212 2.89 7.72 -7.82
N THR A 213 2.02 8.48 -7.18
CA THR A 213 1.00 7.96 -6.27
C THR A 213 -0.31 7.62 -6.98
N LEU A 214 -1.06 6.70 -6.39
CA LEU A 214 -2.52 6.55 -6.52
C LEU A 214 -3.12 7.29 -5.32
N SER A 215 -3.66 8.48 -5.57
CA SER A 215 -3.93 9.48 -4.52
C SER A 215 -5.30 9.35 -3.85
N ASP A 216 -6.15 8.43 -4.31
CA ASP A 216 -7.49 8.23 -3.78
C ASP A 216 -7.49 7.39 -2.48
N PRO A 217 -8.59 7.41 -1.70
CA PRO A 217 -8.61 6.86 -0.35
C PRO A 217 -8.37 5.35 -0.29
N ILE A 218 -8.82 4.60 -1.29
CA ILE A 218 -8.63 3.14 -1.28
C ILE A 218 -7.14 2.78 -1.47
N HIS A 219 -6.31 3.70 -1.97
CA HIS A 219 -4.87 3.48 -2.15
C HIS A 219 -4.02 4.22 -1.10
N THR A 220 -4.65 4.93 -0.16
CA THR A 220 -3.94 5.75 0.83
C THR A 220 -4.21 5.23 2.24
N GLY A 221 -3.15 4.85 2.96
CA GLY A 221 -3.21 4.39 4.35
C GLY A 221 -2.38 5.22 5.31
N VAL A 222 -2.71 5.15 6.60
CA VAL A 222 -1.94 5.72 7.72
C VAL A 222 -1.68 4.66 8.78
N MET A 223 -0.53 4.72 9.44
CA MET A 223 -0.14 3.69 10.40
C MET A 223 0.81 4.21 11.47
N GLY A 224 0.77 3.59 12.65
CA GLY A 224 1.73 3.83 13.73
C GLY A 224 1.49 2.92 14.93
N SER A 225 2.38 3.03 15.93
CA SER A 225 2.22 2.36 17.22
C SER A 225 1.97 3.35 18.35
N SER A 226 1.45 2.90 19.50
CA SER A 226 1.36 3.73 20.70
C SER A 226 0.62 5.05 20.38
N LEU A 227 1.20 6.22 20.71
CA LEU A 227 0.70 7.53 20.27
C LEU A 227 0.62 7.69 18.74
N GLY A 228 1.58 7.14 17.99
CA GLY A 228 1.55 7.11 16.52
C GLY A 228 0.32 6.37 15.97
N GLY A 229 -0.15 5.35 16.68
CA GLY A 229 -1.39 4.64 16.35
C GLY A 229 -2.65 5.44 16.70
N VAL A 230 -2.62 6.24 17.77
CA VAL A 230 -3.69 7.19 18.13
C VAL A 230 -3.87 8.24 17.04
N VAL A 231 -2.80 8.93 16.63
CA VAL A 231 -2.89 9.96 15.56
C VAL A 231 -3.24 9.34 14.21
N SER A 232 -2.76 8.14 13.89
CA SER A 232 -3.15 7.42 12.66
C SER A 232 -4.64 7.13 12.64
N PHE A 233 -5.21 6.65 13.75
CA PHE A 233 -6.64 6.44 13.86
C PHE A 233 -7.40 7.76 13.68
N TYR A 234 -6.97 8.82 14.36
CA TYR A 234 -7.57 10.14 14.26
C TYR A 234 -7.61 10.63 12.80
N LEU A 235 -6.49 10.55 12.08
CA LEU A 235 -6.37 10.95 10.68
C LEU A 235 -7.40 10.24 9.80
N ALA A 236 -7.47 8.90 9.89
CA ALA A 236 -8.38 8.12 9.08
C ALA A 236 -9.85 8.35 9.47
N TRP A 237 -10.13 8.59 10.75
CA TRP A 237 -11.49 8.85 11.21
C TRP A 237 -12.00 10.25 10.80
N GLN A 238 -11.14 11.27 10.86
CA GLN A 238 -11.50 12.65 10.48
C GLN A 238 -11.51 12.89 8.98
N TRP A 239 -10.54 12.33 8.26
CA TRP A 239 -10.43 12.49 6.80
C TRP A 239 -10.56 11.15 6.07
N PRO A 240 -11.72 10.45 6.16
CA PRO A 240 -11.92 9.16 5.50
C PRO A 240 -11.96 9.27 3.97
N LYS A 241 -12.17 10.49 3.44
CA LYS A 241 -12.04 10.82 2.02
C LYS A 241 -10.59 11.07 1.58
N VAL A 242 -9.63 10.91 2.49
CA VAL A 242 -8.19 10.99 2.23
C VAL A 242 -7.52 9.67 2.56
N PHE A 243 -7.83 9.11 3.74
CA PHE A 243 -7.26 7.85 4.22
C PHE A 243 -8.36 6.79 4.33
N GLY A 244 -8.40 5.84 3.39
CA GLY A 244 -9.35 4.73 3.42
C GLY A 244 -8.84 3.51 4.20
N LYS A 245 -7.62 3.58 4.75
CA LYS A 245 -6.93 2.48 5.41
C LYS A 245 -6.18 2.97 6.64
N VAL A 246 -6.24 2.21 7.74
CA VAL A 246 -5.45 2.50 8.94
C VAL A 246 -5.00 1.24 9.66
N ALA A 247 -3.78 1.26 10.18
CA ALA A 247 -3.28 0.26 11.12
C ALA A 247 -2.79 0.91 12.43
N CYS A 248 -3.33 0.42 13.53
CA CYS A 248 -3.06 0.92 14.88
C CYS A 248 -2.46 -0.21 15.70
N MET A 249 -1.16 -0.15 15.96
CA MET A 249 -0.44 -1.18 16.70
C MET A 249 -0.25 -0.75 18.15
N SER A 250 -0.61 -1.59 19.12
CA SER A 250 -0.41 -1.28 20.56
C SER A 250 -0.83 0.15 20.94
N SER A 251 -1.92 0.67 20.38
CA SER A 251 -2.23 2.10 20.47
C SER A 251 -2.76 2.48 21.84
N THR A 252 -2.27 3.58 22.39
CA THR A 252 -2.61 4.10 23.73
C THR A 252 -3.95 4.84 23.72
N PHE A 253 -5.01 4.23 23.20
CA PHE A 253 -6.33 4.86 23.15
C PHE A 253 -6.83 5.26 24.54
N GLY A 254 -7.43 6.44 24.64
CA GLY A 254 -7.88 7.05 25.88
C GLY A 254 -6.81 7.85 26.63
N TYR A 255 -5.54 7.82 26.20
CA TYR A 255 -4.50 8.66 26.78
C TYR A 255 -4.41 9.99 26.04
N ARG A 256 -4.89 11.05 26.70
CA ARG A 256 -4.89 12.43 26.18
C ARG A 256 -5.51 12.54 24.77
N ASP A 257 -6.52 11.72 24.48
CA ASP A 257 -7.31 11.78 23.25
C ASP A 257 -8.81 11.73 23.55
N ASP A 258 -9.64 11.97 22.54
CA ASP A 258 -11.10 11.92 22.61
C ASP A 258 -11.71 10.85 21.67
N LEU A 259 -10.91 9.88 21.21
CA LEU A 259 -11.28 8.99 20.10
C LEU A 259 -12.43 8.05 20.43
N TYR A 260 -12.52 7.55 21.66
CA TYR A 260 -13.67 6.73 22.07
C TYR A 260 -14.99 7.49 21.96
N GLU A 261 -14.99 8.77 22.33
CA GLU A 261 -16.18 9.61 22.27
C GLU A 261 -16.52 9.98 20.82
N ARG A 262 -15.50 10.23 19.98
CA ARG A 262 -15.71 10.46 18.55
C ARG A 262 -16.32 9.25 17.87
N VAL A 263 -15.76 8.06 18.08
CA VAL A 263 -16.30 6.83 17.47
C VAL A 263 -17.73 6.60 17.93
N ARG A 264 -18.03 6.81 19.21
CA ARG A 264 -19.38 6.64 19.77
C ARG A 264 -20.43 7.56 19.12
N LYS A 265 -20.04 8.80 18.77
CA LYS A 265 -20.97 9.83 18.30
C LYS A 265 -21.06 9.89 16.77
N ASP A 266 -19.96 9.61 16.09
CA ASP A 266 -19.87 9.76 14.65
C ASP A 266 -20.50 8.56 13.91
N PRO A 267 -21.00 8.77 12.68
CA PRO A 267 -21.40 7.66 11.82
C PRO A 267 -20.20 6.79 11.45
N LYS A 268 -20.47 5.52 11.12
CA LYS A 268 -19.47 4.59 10.59
C LYS A 268 -18.69 5.22 9.42
N ARG A 269 -17.36 5.18 9.48
CA ARG A 269 -16.48 5.69 8.41
C ARG A 269 -16.18 4.58 7.38
N PRO A 270 -16.08 4.89 6.07
CA PRO A 270 -15.72 3.92 5.02
C PRO A 270 -14.21 3.66 5.00
N VAL A 271 -13.67 3.13 6.10
CA VAL A 271 -12.23 2.94 6.32
C VAL A 271 -11.99 1.47 6.66
N ARG A 272 -10.90 0.87 6.15
CA ARG A 272 -10.42 -0.43 6.60
C ARG A 272 -9.47 -0.26 7.79
N ILE A 273 -9.76 -0.90 8.91
CA ILE A 273 -9.07 -0.70 10.19
C ILE A 273 -8.40 -1.99 10.65
N TYR A 274 -7.09 -1.95 10.87
CA TYR A 274 -6.34 -2.96 11.60
C TYR A 274 -6.05 -2.47 13.02
N LEU A 275 -6.35 -3.28 14.03
CA LEU A 275 -6.02 -3.03 15.42
C LEU A 275 -5.22 -4.20 15.99
N ASP A 276 -4.14 -3.93 16.71
CA ASP A 276 -3.52 -4.95 17.56
C ASP A 276 -3.00 -4.44 18.90
N SER A 277 -2.66 -5.38 19.76
CA SER A 277 -1.93 -5.17 21.00
C SER A 277 -1.23 -6.46 21.43
N GLY A 278 -0.25 -6.34 22.30
CA GLY A 278 0.21 -7.42 23.16
C GLY A 278 -0.60 -7.52 24.47
N TRP A 279 -0.20 -8.45 25.33
CA TRP A 279 -0.74 -8.66 26.68
C TRP A 279 0.26 -9.48 27.51
N PRO A 280 0.45 -9.24 28.82
CA PRO A 280 -0.26 -8.27 29.67
C PRO A 280 0.32 -6.86 29.71
N GLU A 281 1.59 -6.66 29.36
CA GLU A 281 2.31 -5.38 29.53
C GLU A 281 2.17 -4.44 28.32
N ASP A 282 0.96 -4.33 27.78
CA ASP A 282 0.65 -3.48 26.62
C ASP A 282 -0.82 -3.01 26.68
N ASN A 283 -1.26 -2.24 25.69
CA ASN A 283 -2.54 -1.54 25.61
C ASN A 283 -3.75 -2.46 25.29
N PHE A 284 -3.78 -3.68 25.81
CA PHE A 284 -4.82 -4.67 25.52
C PHE A 284 -6.24 -4.15 25.76
N ASP A 285 -6.52 -3.64 26.97
CA ASP A 285 -7.86 -3.18 27.33
C ASP A 285 -8.29 -1.97 26.48
N ALA A 286 -7.35 -1.08 26.18
CA ALA A 286 -7.59 0.09 25.36
C ALA A 286 -7.94 -0.30 23.91
N THR A 287 -7.13 -1.19 23.30
CA THR A 287 -7.38 -1.70 21.94
C THR A 287 -8.68 -2.51 21.88
N LYS A 288 -8.94 -3.37 22.89
CA LYS A 288 -10.18 -4.15 22.99
C LYS A 288 -11.41 -3.23 23.04
N ARG A 289 -11.38 -2.18 23.88
CA ARG A 289 -12.46 -1.19 23.96
C ARG A 289 -12.72 -0.49 22.63
N MET A 290 -11.66 -0.10 21.90
CA MET A 290 -11.81 0.53 20.58
C MET A 290 -12.46 -0.43 19.59
N LYS A 291 -11.98 -1.69 19.56
CA LYS A 291 -12.57 -2.76 18.73
C LYS A 291 -14.05 -2.98 19.05
N ASP A 292 -14.45 -2.98 20.32
CA ASP A 292 -15.86 -3.19 20.71
C ASP A 292 -16.75 -2.05 20.22
N LEU A 293 -16.26 -0.81 20.29
CA LEU A 293 -16.96 0.35 19.72
C LEU A 293 -17.08 0.23 18.20
N LEU A 294 -16.01 -0.13 17.49
CA LEU A 294 -16.09 -0.30 16.03
C LEU A 294 -17.12 -1.38 15.62
N ILE A 295 -17.15 -2.52 16.32
CA ILE A 295 -18.15 -3.57 16.05
C ILE A 295 -19.56 -3.04 16.30
N HIS A 296 -19.77 -2.30 17.39
CA HIS A 296 -21.07 -1.67 17.68
C HIS A 296 -21.51 -0.71 16.55
N HIS A 297 -20.57 -0.03 15.91
CA HIS A 297 -20.80 0.83 14.74
C HIS A 297 -20.85 0.08 13.40
N GLY A 298 -20.93 -1.25 13.41
CA GLY A 298 -21.18 -2.08 12.23
C GLY A 298 -19.95 -2.43 11.41
N PHE A 299 -18.75 -2.31 11.96
CA PHE A 299 -17.54 -2.90 11.35
C PHE A 299 -17.55 -4.43 11.48
N GLN A 300 -17.01 -5.12 10.48
CA GLN A 300 -17.04 -6.57 10.33
C GLN A 300 -15.64 -7.16 10.18
N PHE A 301 -15.36 -8.19 10.98
CA PHE A 301 -14.11 -8.92 10.91
C PHE A 301 -13.86 -9.52 9.52
N GLY A 302 -12.63 -9.40 9.03
CA GLY A 302 -12.21 -9.95 7.73
C GLY A 302 -12.73 -9.18 6.51
N SER A 303 -13.45 -8.08 6.73
CA SER A 303 -13.94 -7.18 5.68
C SER A 303 -13.32 -5.79 5.81
N ASP A 304 -13.75 -5.01 6.80
CA ASP A 304 -13.29 -3.64 7.09
C ASP A 304 -12.67 -3.50 8.49
N LEU A 305 -12.65 -4.57 9.29
CA LEU A 305 -11.93 -4.64 10.56
C LEU A 305 -11.09 -5.92 10.66
N LEU A 306 -9.88 -5.79 11.19
CA LEU A 306 -9.07 -6.92 11.65
C LEU A 306 -8.50 -6.57 13.02
N TYR A 307 -8.60 -7.50 13.97
CA TYR A 307 -8.14 -7.31 15.34
C TYR A 307 -7.35 -8.54 15.80
N PHE A 308 -6.19 -8.29 16.42
CA PHE A 308 -5.41 -9.34 17.08
C PHE A 308 -4.97 -8.93 18.47
N ASN A 309 -4.82 -9.94 19.33
CA ASN A 309 -4.09 -9.83 20.58
C ASN A 309 -2.95 -10.85 20.56
N PHE A 310 -1.74 -10.42 20.90
CA PHE A 310 -0.54 -11.26 20.89
C PHE A 310 -0.07 -11.52 22.33
N PRO A 311 -0.37 -12.69 22.92
CA PRO A 311 0.09 -13.02 24.26
C PRO A 311 1.62 -12.91 24.36
N LEU A 312 2.09 -12.35 25.47
CA LEU A 312 3.49 -12.11 25.81
C LEU A 312 4.24 -11.14 24.90
N ALA A 313 3.57 -10.50 23.94
CA ALA A 313 4.16 -9.39 23.20
C ALA A 313 4.17 -8.12 24.07
N GLY A 314 5.31 -7.45 24.13
CA GLY A 314 5.51 -6.19 24.85
C GLY A 314 5.33 -4.94 23.99
N HIS A 315 5.42 -3.77 24.64
CA HIS A 315 5.23 -2.46 24.03
C HIS A 315 6.55 -1.86 23.48
N HIS A 316 7.11 -2.45 22.43
CA HIS A 316 8.34 -1.92 21.78
C HIS A 316 8.49 -2.35 20.32
N GLU A 317 9.45 -1.73 19.62
CA GLU A 317 9.71 -1.83 18.18
C GLU A 317 9.88 -3.27 17.69
N GLY A 318 10.68 -4.08 18.39
CA GLY A 318 10.88 -5.48 18.01
C GLY A 318 9.60 -6.32 17.94
N PHE A 319 8.61 -6.10 18.81
CA PHE A 319 7.33 -6.83 18.74
C PHE A 319 6.42 -6.30 17.64
N TRP A 320 6.50 -5.01 17.31
CA TRP A 320 5.78 -4.44 16.18
C TRP A 320 6.38 -4.94 14.85
N ALA A 321 7.71 -4.95 14.72
CA ALA A 321 8.43 -5.51 13.58
C ALA A 321 8.00 -6.95 13.29
N ALA A 322 8.02 -7.81 14.33
CA ALA A 322 7.70 -9.24 14.19
C ALA A 322 6.31 -9.54 13.60
N ARG A 323 5.35 -8.61 13.74
CA ARG A 323 3.98 -8.79 13.27
C ARG A 323 3.56 -7.81 12.17
N LEU A 324 4.51 -7.00 11.66
CA LEU A 324 4.26 -5.95 10.66
C LEU A 324 3.71 -6.49 9.33
N HIS A 325 4.04 -7.74 9.02
CA HIS A 325 3.55 -8.43 7.83
C HIS A 325 2.01 -8.56 7.77
N ILE A 326 1.32 -8.57 8.92
CA ILE A 326 -0.13 -8.74 9.00
C ILE A 326 -0.89 -7.49 8.52
N PRO A 327 -0.67 -6.28 9.10
CA PRO A 327 -1.34 -5.07 8.62
C PRO A 327 -1.01 -4.75 7.17
N PHE A 328 0.23 -4.97 6.70
CA PHE A 328 0.58 -4.75 5.30
C PHE A 328 -0.26 -5.61 4.34
N GLN A 329 -0.44 -6.89 4.66
CA GLN A 329 -1.28 -7.78 3.85
C GLN A 329 -2.77 -7.40 3.92
N PHE A 330 -3.27 -7.03 5.09
CA PHE A 330 -4.67 -6.64 5.24
C PHE A 330 -5.01 -5.33 4.50
N LEU A 331 -4.10 -4.35 4.55
CA LEU A 331 -4.30 -3.05 3.93
C LEU A 331 -4.00 -3.07 2.43
N PHE A 332 -2.94 -3.76 1.99
CA PHE A 332 -2.43 -3.68 0.60
C PHE A 332 -2.35 -5.04 -0.11
N GLY A 333 -3.02 -6.08 0.39
CA GLY A 333 -3.03 -7.40 -0.25
C GLY A 333 -3.63 -7.40 -1.66
N LYS A 334 -2.96 -8.05 -2.63
CA LYS A 334 -3.35 -8.08 -4.06
C LYS A 334 -4.74 -8.67 -4.37
N ASN A 335 -5.37 -9.31 -3.39
CA ASN A 335 -6.71 -9.90 -3.52
C ASN A 335 -7.84 -8.98 -3.06
N ASN A 336 -7.52 -7.84 -2.43
CA ASN A 336 -8.53 -6.97 -1.84
C ASN A 336 -9.34 -6.17 -2.87
N ASP A 337 -8.76 -5.87 -4.04
CA ASP A 337 -9.45 -5.17 -5.13
C ASP A 337 -10.22 -6.10 -6.07
N ARG A 338 -10.13 -7.43 -5.84
CA ARG A 338 -10.83 -8.45 -6.63
C ARG A 338 -12.29 -8.62 -6.22
N LYS A 339 -12.75 -7.95 -5.15
CA LYS A 339 -14.15 -7.92 -4.69
C LYS A 339 -14.99 -6.82 -5.34
N LYS A 340 -14.69 -6.39 -6.58
CA LYS A 340 -15.73 -5.72 -7.38
C LYS A 340 -16.62 -6.80 -8.00
N PRO A 341 -17.92 -6.91 -7.65
CA PRO A 341 -18.83 -7.68 -8.49
C PRO A 341 -18.73 -7.15 -9.93
N PRO A 342 -19.01 -7.98 -10.95
CA PRO A 342 -19.11 -7.48 -12.32
C PRO A 342 -20.06 -6.28 -12.32
N ILE A 343 -19.65 -5.21 -13.01
CA ILE A 343 -20.51 -4.05 -13.27
C ILE A 343 -21.80 -4.64 -13.86
N ALA A 344 -22.93 -4.44 -13.16
CA ALA A 344 -24.22 -4.83 -13.71
C ALA A 344 -24.37 -4.14 -15.07
N PRO A 345 -24.83 -4.82 -16.13
CA PRO A 345 -25.05 -4.17 -17.41
C PRO A 345 -26.00 -2.98 -17.19
N ASP A 346 -25.74 -1.87 -17.88
CA ASP A 346 -26.58 -0.69 -17.83
C ASP A 346 -28.06 -1.11 -18.03
N PRO A 347 -29.01 -0.53 -17.27
CA PRO A 347 -30.41 -0.80 -17.51
C PRO A 347 -30.73 -0.46 -18.97
N PRO A 348 -31.59 -1.24 -19.65
CA PRO A 348 -31.96 -0.95 -21.02
C PRO A 348 -32.48 0.48 -21.08
N GLY A 349 -31.83 1.30 -21.91
CA GLY A 349 -32.22 2.68 -22.12
C GLY A 349 -33.70 2.78 -22.53
N PRO A 350 -34.35 3.92 -22.28
CA PRO A 350 -35.76 4.07 -22.61
C PRO A 350 -35.98 3.82 -24.11
N THR A 351 -36.82 2.84 -24.41
CA THR A 351 -37.37 2.63 -25.74
C THR A 351 -38.25 3.83 -26.07
N PHE A 352 -37.79 4.66 -27.01
CA PHE A 352 -38.62 5.66 -27.68
C PHE A 352 -39.14 5.11 -29.00
#